data_AF-A0ABD2XPK7-F1
#
_entry.id   AF-A0ABD2XPK7-F1
#
_cell.length_a   1.000
_cell.length_b   1.000
_cell.length_c   1.000
_cell.angle_alpha   90.00
_cell.angle_beta   90.00
_cell.angle_gamma   90.00
#
_symmetry.space_group_name_H-M   'P 1'
#
loop_
_entity.id
_entity.type
_entity.pdbx_description
1 polymer ?
#
loop_
_entity_poly.entity_id
_entity_poly.type
_entity_poly.pdbx_seq_one_letter_code
_entity_poly.pdbx_strand_id
1 'polypeptide(L)'
;MDIHKLSLTEHNIECPFTWISDQKYQKNVKDFCEKEFLLTDCEESPITYFIQMNTLAYIRCKQNKFDAAEELINEIDDVWIKICERVSEQNNYSVDVLIHIKNATALCIYKMNGEKNQAKALEIKIKDAKHFNSNIEKGTIFGSKAIALCVFVDKSNDTALQSAKLAIKNSPNCALWHYITAYCLRTERRQKNSCSIVSEQEKQEFLKCYELSPSDHYKICIARMYKECKSKDLKKKSKEMYNNMYEDMLKNPKNSKFTSILALHFIGQRDRIKAKTCLDNVENSDKTYKAYHHYLGKYYETFHNYLKAKENYLAATGEMGNFHADSDYLYLIRKISKSKDDDDEVIKHLEKMLERYEDDKSRRLFILLNLAIMYLFKNKNLMLAAENFLKALEIEVIEIKHFENFRMSFKDKEKYNIFDLISKNILTAVNQNNNENILKKLKNYCIGYNKKIERSNDANSLKIKFTEELLLEK
;
A
#
# COMPACT_ATOMS: atom_id res chain seq x y z
N MET A 1 -15.30 -4.96 21.75
CA MET A 1 -16.75 -5.28 21.68
C MET A 1 -17.02 -5.96 20.34
N ASP A 2 -17.58 -7.17 20.35
CA ASP A 2 -17.73 -8.02 19.17
C ASP A 2 -18.89 -7.52 18.28
N ILE A 3 -18.70 -7.36 16.96
CA ILE A 3 -19.76 -6.89 16.03
C ILE A 3 -20.97 -7.82 16.11
N HIS A 4 -20.77 -9.10 16.39
CA HIS A 4 -21.84 -10.09 16.54
C HIS A 4 -22.75 -9.84 17.75
N LYS A 5 -22.41 -8.91 18.67
CA LYS A 5 -23.28 -8.46 19.76
C LYS A 5 -24.00 -7.13 19.48
N LEU A 6 -23.67 -6.43 18.39
CA LEU A 6 -24.49 -5.32 17.91
C LEU A 6 -25.64 -5.91 17.10
N SER A 7 -26.75 -6.18 17.79
CA SER A 7 -28.02 -6.58 17.21
C SER A 7 -28.53 -5.48 16.25
N LEU A 8 -28.05 -5.47 15.01
CA LEU A 8 -28.65 -4.74 13.89
C LEU A 8 -29.84 -5.56 13.37
N THR A 9 -30.81 -5.84 14.24
CA THR A 9 -31.82 -6.89 13.98
C THR A 9 -32.91 -6.50 12.99
N GLU A 10 -33.03 -5.22 12.62
CA GLU A 10 -34.15 -4.77 11.78
C GLU A 10 -33.75 -4.34 10.35
N HIS A 11 -32.50 -3.96 10.09
CA HIS A 11 -32.08 -3.44 8.79
C HIS A 11 -30.78 -4.07 8.31
N ASN A 12 -30.77 -4.56 7.06
CA ASN A 12 -29.51 -4.94 6.41
C ASN A 12 -28.79 -3.66 6.01
N ILE A 13 -27.51 -3.55 6.38
CA ILE A 13 -26.70 -2.38 6.06
C ILE A 13 -25.49 -2.78 5.23
N GLU A 14 -25.16 -1.98 4.22
CA GLU A 14 -23.96 -2.11 3.41
C GLU A 14 -23.01 -0.96 3.77
N CYS A 15 -21.90 -1.28 4.44
CA CYS A 15 -20.87 -0.31 4.87
C CYS A 15 -19.56 -1.04 5.25
N PRO A 16 -18.43 -0.33 5.45
CA PRO A 16 -17.15 -0.92 5.84
C PRO A 16 -17.22 -1.89 7.03
N PHE A 17 -18.08 -1.63 8.03
CA PHE A 17 -18.27 -2.51 9.19
C PHE A 17 -18.81 -3.90 8.82
N THR A 18 -19.66 -3.98 7.79
CA THR A 18 -20.23 -5.25 7.31
C THR A 18 -19.32 -5.92 6.28
N TRP A 19 -18.66 -5.14 5.43
CA TRP A 19 -17.77 -5.64 4.37
C TRP A 19 -16.45 -6.19 4.89
N ILE A 20 -15.91 -5.59 5.95
CA ILE A 20 -14.58 -5.86 6.52
C ILE A 20 -14.73 -6.55 7.88
N SER A 21 -15.81 -7.31 8.07
CA SER A 21 -16.14 -8.01 9.32
C SER A 21 -15.32 -9.29 9.54
N ASP A 22 -14.85 -9.92 8.46
CA ASP A 22 -14.05 -11.16 8.51
C ASP A 22 -12.79 -10.99 9.37
N GLN A 23 -12.51 -11.97 10.23
CA GLN A 23 -11.34 -12.01 11.12
C GLN A 23 -10.03 -11.75 10.39
N LYS A 24 -9.90 -12.21 9.13
CA LYS A 24 -8.70 -11.99 8.32
C LYS A 24 -8.39 -10.50 8.12
N TYR A 25 -9.41 -9.63 8.11
CA TYR A 25 -9.23 -8.20 7.96
C TYR A 25 -9.07 -7.47 9.29
N GLN A 26 -9.62 -7.99 10.40
CA GLN A 26 -9.51 -7.37 11.72
C GLN A 26 -8.05 -7.16 12.16
N LYS A 27 -7.18 -8.13 11.86
CA LYS A 27 -5.73 -7.97 12.09
C LYS A 27 -5.15 -6.78 11.31
N ASN A 28 -5.54 -6.62 10.05
CA ASN A 28 -5.05 -5.53 9.19
C ASN A 28 -5.55 -4.17 9.67
N VAL A 29 -6.78 -4.09 10.16
CA VAL A 29 -7.34 -2.88 10.76
C VAL A 29 -6.57 -2.48 12.02
N LYS A 30 -6.25 -3.45 12.89
CA LYS A 30 -5.46 -3.20 14.11
C LYS A 30 -4.06 -2.68 13.80
N ASP A 31 -3.41 -3.23 12.78
CA ASP A 31 -2.04 -2.86 12.39
C ASP A 31 -2.00 -1.71 11.35
N PHE A 32 -3.13 -1.08 11.01
CA PHE A 32 -3.18 -0.05 9.96
C PHE A 32 -2.53 1.27 10.41
N CYS A 33 -1.53 1.73 9.64
CA CYS A 33 -0.83 3.00 9.85
C CYS A 33 -1.42 4.11 8.93
N GLU A 34 -2.23 4.98 9.50
CA GLU A 34 -2.91 6.04 8.73
C GLU A 34 -1.95 7.09 8.14
N LYS A 35 -0.82 7.37 8.79
CA LYS A 35 0.18 8.36 8.33
C LYS A 35 0.70 8.10 6.91
N GLU A 36 0.57 6.87 6.43
CA GLU A 36 1.10 6.37 5.17
C GLU A 36 0.04 6.23 4.09
N PHE A 37 -1.22 6.25 4.49
CA PHE A 37 -2.32 6.15 3.58
C PHE A 37 -2.61 7.52 3.00
N LEU A 38 -2.25 7.69 1.72
CA LEU A 38 -2.62 8.89 0.98
C LEU A 38 -4.03 8.69 0.40
N LEU A 39 -4.96 9.52 0.84
CA LEU A 39 -6.27 9.61 0.24
C LEU A 39 -6.16 9.97 -1.25
N THR A 40 -7.08 9.43 -2.04
CA THR A 40 -7.24 9.85 -3.43
C THR A 40 -7.63 11.32 -3.47
N ASP A 41 -7.21 12.05 -4.48
CA ASP A 41 -7.64 13.43 -4.63
C ASP A 41 -9.16 13.48 -4.92
N CYS A 42 -9.89 14.32 -4.18
CA CYS A 42 -11.36 14.41 -4.29
C CYS A 42 -11.81 14.94 -5.65
N GLU A 43 -11.05 15.85 -6.27
CA GLU A 43 -11.34 16.37 -7.60
C GLU A 43 -11.05 15.31 -8.68
N GLU A 44 -10.02 14.48 -8.48
CA GLU A 44 -9.69 13.40 -9.42
C GLU A 44 -10.68 12.21 -9.35
N SER A 45 -11.10 11.80 -8.15
CA SER A 45 -12.02 10.66 -7.97
C SER A 45 -12.85 10.81 -6.69
N PRO A 46 -13.95 11.57 -6.73
CA PRO A 46 -14.75 11.93 -5.55
C PRO A 46 -15.35 10.70 -4.85
N ILE A 47 -15.84 9.72 -5.62
CA ILE A 47 -16.39 8.48 -5.08
C ILE A 47 -15.30 7.65 -4.37
N THR A 48 -14.10 7.55 -4.96
CA THR A 48 -13.01 6.82 -4.30
C THR A 48 -12.61 7.49 -3.00
N TYR A 49 -12.45 8.82 -3.02
CA TYR A 49 -12.13 9.61 -1.82
C TYR A 49 -13.18 9.41 -0.72
N PHE A 50 -14.46 9.55 -1.06
CA PHE A 50 -15.57 9.40 -0.13
C PHE A 50 -15.62 8.02 0.54
N ILE A 51 -15.45 6.95 -0.24
CA ILE A 51 -15.44 5.58 0.31
C ILE A 51 -14.18 5.32 1.14
N GLN A 52 -13.03 5.88 0.76
CA GLN A 52 -11.81 5.79 1.56
C GLN A 52 -11.98 6.48 2.92
N MET A 53 -12.59 7.67 2.99
CA MET A 53 -12.88 8.34 4.25
C MET A 53 -13.80 7.51 5.16
N ASN A 54 -14.90 6.97 4.63
CA ASN A 54 -15.78 6.07 5.39
C ASN A 54 -15.03 4.84 5.91
N THR A 55 -14.10 4.30 5.13
CA THR A 55 -13.26 3.17 5.53
C THR A 55 -12.26 3.56 6.62
N LEU A 56 -11.68 4.76 6.56
CA LEU A 56 -10.81 5.30 7.62
C LEU A 56 -11.59 5.54 8.92
N ALA A 57 -12.82 6.04 8.86
CA ALA A 57 -13.67 6.21 10.04
C ALA A 57 -13.94 4.86 10.73
N TYR A 58 -14.23 3.82 9.93
CA TYR A 58 -14.29 2.44 10.41
C TYR A 58 -12.99 1.99 11.09
N ILE A 59 -11.83 2.22 10.45
CA ILE A 59 -10.52 1.83 11.00
C ILE A 59 -10.26 2.54 12.35
N ARG A 60 -10.45 3.85 12.42
CA ARG A 60 -10.28 4.65 13.65
C ARG A 60 -11.17 4.12 14.78
N CYS A 61 -12.45 3.87 14.49
CA CYS A 61 -13.39 3.28 15.43
C CYS A 61 -12.92 1.90 15.94
N LYS A 62 -12.44 1.02 15.06
CA LYS A 62 -11.89 -0.29 15.44
C LYS A 62 -10.57 -0.25 16.19
N GLN A 63 -9.82 0.84 16.06
CA GLN A 63 -8.65 1.14 16.86
C GLN A 63 -9.00 1.84 18.20
N ASN A 64 -10.30 1.92 18.56
CA ASN A 64 -10.82 2.62 19.73
C ASN A 64 -10.52 4.14 19.75
N LYS A 65 -10.30 4.74 18.59
CA LYS A 65 -10.14 6.20 18.42
C LYS A 65 -11.51 6.80 18.04
N PHE A 66 -12.45 6.78 18.99
CA PHE A 66 -13.85 7.15 18.73
C PHE A 66 -14.02 8.62 18.36
N ASP A 67 -13.43 9.53 19.14
CA ASP A 67 -13.50 10.99 18.87
C ASP A 67 -13.00 11.32 17.44
N ALA A 68 -11.83 10.79 17.07
CA ALA A 68 -11.26 10.97 15.73
C ALA A 68 -12.10 10.29 14.63
N ALA A 69 -12.86 9.24 14.94
CA ALA A 69 -13.78 8.62 14.00
C ALA A 69 -15.03 9.50 13.78
N GLU A 70 -15.54 10.12 14.84
CA GLU A 70 -16.70 11.04 14.77
C GLU A 70 -16.35 12.36 14.09
N GLU A 71 -15.19 12.94 14.37
CA GLU A 71 -14.67 14.10 13.63
C GLU A 71 -14.65 13.81 12.12
N LEU A 72 -14.18 12.63 11.73
CA LEU A 72 -14.13 12.22 10.33
C LEU A 72 -15.53 12.02 9.73
N ILE A 73 -16.52 11.58 10.51
CA ILE A 73 -17.92 11.52 10.04
C ILE A 73 -18.45 12.92 9.70
N ASN A 74 -18.14 13.92 10.53
CA ASN A 74 -18.51 15.31 10.25
C ASN A 74 -17.83 15.83 8.96
N GLU A 75 -16.53 15.53 8.78
CA GLU A 75 -15.83 15.87 7.53
C GLU A 75 -16.44 15.18 6.30
N ILE A 76 -16.89 13.92 6.45
CA ILE A 76 -17.57 13.18 5.38
C ILE A 76 -18.90 13.85 4.99
N ASP A 77 -19.62 14.45 5.95
CA ASP A 77 -20.84 15.21 5.65
C ASP A 77 -20.55 16.44 4.79
N ASP A 78 -19.48 17.19 5.10
CA ASP A 78 -19.06 18.34 4.30
C ASP A 78 -18.61 17.93 2.88
N VAL A 79 -17.89 16.81 2.77
CA VAL A 79 -17.48 16.25 1.48
C VAL A 79 -18.69 15.78 0.68
N TRP A 80 -19.67 15.16 1.33
CA TRP A 80 -20.90 14.70 0.67
C TRP A 80 -21.64 15.85 -0.02
N ILE A 81 -21.77 17.00 0.65
CA ILE A 81 -22.40 18.21 0.09
C ILE A 81 -21.69 18.64 -1.21
N LYS A 82 -20.36 18.52 -1.29
CA LYS A 82 -19.57 18.91 -2.46
C LYS A 82 -19.68 17.93 -3.63
N ILE A 83 -19.87 16.64 -3.35
CA ILE A 83 -19.85 15.60 -4.38
C ILE A 83 -21.24 15.17 -4.85
N CYS A 84 -22.30 15.40 -4.06
CA CYS A 84 -23.62 14.85 -4.35
C CYS A 84 -24.19 15.33 -5.70
N GLU A 85 -24.00 16.61 -6.05
CA GLU A 85 -24.43 17.19 -7.32
C GLU A 85 -23.72 16.49 -8.49
N ARG A 86 -22.38 16.42 -8.43
CA ARG A 86 -21.56 15.76 -9.46
C ARG A 86 -21.92 14.30 -9.67
N VAL A 87 -22.20 13.58 -8.59
CA VAL A 87 -22.57 12.15 -8.66
C VAL A 87 -23.95 11.96 -9.25
N SER A 88 -24.89 12.86 -8.94
CA SER A 88 -26.26 12.83 -9.46
C SER A 88 -26.31 12.99 -10.98
N GLU A 89 -25.37 13.74 -11.56
CA GLU A 89 -25.28 13.95 -13.01
C GLU A 89 -24.71 12.75 -13.78
N GLN A 90 -23.89 11.91 -13.13
CA GLN A 90 -23.09 10.89 -13.82
C GLN A 90 -23.86 9.60 -14.15
N ASN A 91 -25.09 9.40 -13.66
CA ASN A 91 -26.01 8.26 -13.90
C ASN A 91 -25.43 6.84 -13.77
N ASN A 92 -24.16 6.69 -13.40
CA ASN A 92 -23.43 5.43 -13.30
C ASN A 92 -23.30 4.93 -11.84
N TYR A 93 -23.74 5.77 -10.89
CA TYR A 93 -23.70 5.52 -9.45
C TYR A 93 -25.08 5.80 -8.84
N SER A 94 -25.40 5.14 -7.74
CA SER A 94 -26.60 5.42 -6.95
C SER A 94 -26.25 6.34 -5.78
N VAL A 95 -26.84 7.54 -5.80
CA VAL A 95 -26.76 8.52 -4.71
C VAL A 95 -27.32 7.92 -3.41
N ASP A 96 -28.47 7.23 -3.49
CA ASP A 96 -29.12 6.60 -2.33
C ASP A 96 -28.22 5.56 -1.66
N VAL A 97 -27.50 4.75 -2.45
CA VAL A 97 -26.54 3.78 -1.91
C VAL A 97 -25.38 4.47 -1.21
N LEU A 98 -24.87 5.58 -1.76
CA LEU A 98 -23.74 6.30 -1.14
C LEU A 98 -24.16 6.99 0.17
N ILE A 99 -25.37 7.58 0.21
CA ILE A 99 -25.96 8.11 1.45
C ILE A 99 -26.15 6.99 2.47
N HIS A 100 -26.64 5.82 2.03
CA HIS A 100 -26.78 4.66 2.90
C HIS A 100 -25.45 4.25 3.51
N ILE A 101 -24.38 4.12 2.70
CA ILE A 101 -23.04 3.74 3.20
C ILE A 101 -22.56 4.72 4.26
N LYS A 102 -22.72 6.03 4.03
CA LYS A 102 -22.36 7.07 4.99
C LYS A 102 -23.12 6.93 6.30
N ASN A 103 -24.46 6.93 6.23
CA ASN A 103 -25.32 6.88 7.40
C ASN A 103 -25.13 5.58 8.18
N ALA A 104 -25.00 4.45 7.49
CA ALA A 104 -24.72 3.15 8.10
C ALA A 104 -23.35 3.12 8.80
N THR A 105 -22.33 3.76 8.22
CA THR A 105 -21.01 3.89 8.86
C THR A 105 -21.11 4.71 10.15
N ALA A 106 -21.75 5.88 10.10
CA ALA A 106 -21.98 6.74 11.26
C ALA A 106 -22.81 6.04 12.35
N LEU A 107 -23.88 5.33 11.97
CA LEU A 107 -24.70 4.54 12.88
C LEU A 107 -23.86 3.52 13.66
N CYS A 108 -23.00 2.77 12.96
CA CYS A 108 -22.12 1.78 13.59
C CYS A 108 -21.16 2.44 14.59
N ILE A 109 -20.60 3.60 14.25
CA ILE A 109 -19.70 4.35 15.14
C ILE A 109 -20.45 4.82 16.39
N TYR A 110 -21.59 5.49 16.24
CA TYR A 110 -22.38 5.98 17.39
C TYR A 110 -22.85 4.84 18.29
N LYS A 111 -23.29 3.71 17.71
CA LYS A 111 -23.64 2.51 18.50
C LYS A 111 -22.42 1.95 19.26
N MET A 112 -21.23 1.99 18.68
CA MET A 112 -20.00 1.53 19.34
C MET A 112 -19.47 2.51 20.39
N ASN A 113 -19.66 3.81 20.21
CA ASN A 113 -19.26 4.85 21.17
C ASN A 113 -20.28 5.04 22.31
N GLY A 114 -21.50 4.50 22.18
CA GLY A 114 -22.55 4.62 23.20
C GLY A 114 -23.45 5.85 23.03
N GLU A 115 -23.34 6.56 21.91
CA GLU A 115 -24.14 7.74 21.52
C GLU A 115 -25.56 7.33 21.08
N LYS A 116 -26.38 6.94 22.06
CA LYS A 116 -27.70 6.31 21.81
C LYS A 116 -28.69 7.20 21.05
N ASN A 117 -28.65 8.53 21.26
CA ASN A 117 -29.63 9.43 20.65
C ASN A 117 -29.36 9.62 19.15
N GLN A 118 -28.09 9.85 18.80
CA GLN A 118 -27.61 9.99 17.42
C GLN A 118 -27.79 8.67 16.66
N ALA A 119 -27.46 7.54 17.30
CA ALA A 119 -27.70 6.23 16.74
C ALA A 119 -29.19 5.99 16.41
N LYS A 120 -30.11 6.29 17.33
CA LYS A 120 -31.56 6.16 17.08
C LYS A 120 -32.04 7.07 15.95
N ALA A 121 -31.54 8.30 15.89
CA ALA A 121 -31.92 9.25 14.85
C ALA A 121 -31.50 8.79 13.44
N LEU A 122 -30.34 8.11 13.32
CA LEU A 122 -29.89 7.52 12.05
C LEU A 122 -30.61 6.22 11.72
N GLU A 123 -30.93 5.40 12.72
CA GLU A 123 -31.63 4.12 12.52
C GLU A 123 -33.00 4.32 11.86
N ILE A 124 -33.72 5.39 12.21
CA ILE A 124 -35.00 5.77 11.57
C ILE A 124 -34.82 6.18 10.10
N LYS A 125 -33.65 6.73 9.74
CA LYS A 125 -33.37 7.27 8.39
C LYS A 125 -32.78 6.25 7.43
N ILE A 126 -32.18 5.17 7.93
CA ILE A 126 -31.48 4.19 7.11
C ILE A 126 -32.48 3.27 6.41
N LYS A 127 -32.37 3.18 5.09
CA LYS A 127 -33.14 2.24 4.27
C LYS A 127 -32.55 0.85 4.42
N ASP A 128 -33.39 -0.20 4.42
CA ASP A 128 -32.87 -1.57 4.36
C ASP A 128 -32.18 -1.80 3.01
N ALA A 129 -30.92 -2.24 3.05
CA ALA A 129 -30.11 -2.47 1.87
C ALA A 129 -30.69 -3.53 0.92
N LYS A 130 -31.58 -4.43 1.39
CA LYS A 130 -32.33 -5.37 0.53
C LYS A 130 -33.22 -4.68 -0.51
N HIS A 131 -33.55 -3.41 -0.31
CA HIS A 131 -34.36 -2.65 -1.25
C HIS A 131 -33.55 -2.02 -2.39
N PHE A 132 -32.22 -2.10 -2.36
CA PHE A 132 -31.33 -1.67 -3.44
C PHE A 132 -31.24 -2.74 -4.53
N ASN A 133 -32.15 -2.68 -5.50
CA ASN A 133 -32.39 -3.79 -6.43
C ASN A 133 -32.00 -3.50 -7.89
N SER A 134 -31.84 -2.24 -8.26
CA SER A 134 -31.41 -1.86 -9.60
C SER A 134 -29.94 -2.22 -9.86
N ASN A 135 -29.60 -2.32 -11.14
CA ASN A 135 -28.24 -2.60 -11.59
C ASN A 135 -27.24 -1.52 -11.13
N ILE A 136 -27.64 -0.24 -11.18
CA ILE A 136 -26.77 0.86 -10.73
C ILE A 136 -26.54 0.80 -9.22
N GLU A 137 -27.58 0.54 -8.43
CA GLU A 137 -27.46 0.39 -6.98
C GLU A 137 -26.54 -0.78 -6.61
N LYS A 138 -26.78 -1.97 -7.18
CA LYS A 138 -25.92 -3.15 -6.98
C LYS A 138 -24.48 -2.88 -7.41
N GLY A 139 -24.29 -2.25 -8.57
CA GLY A 139 -22.98 -1.84 -9.06
C GLY A 139 -22.26 -0.91 -8.08
N THR A 140 -22.99 0.04 -7.48
CA THR A 140 -22.48 0.99 -6.49
C THR A 140 -22.08 0.31 -5.19
N ILE A 141 -22.88 -0.64 -4.69
CA ILE A 141 -22.55 -1.44 -3.49
C ILE A 141 -21.26 -2.23 -3.73
N PHE A 142 -21.19 -3.01 -4.80
CA PHE A 142 -20.02 -3.85 -5.08
C PHE A 142 -18.77 -3.04 -5.38
N GLY A 143 -18.90 -1.92 -6.10
CA GLY A 143 -17.80 -1.03 -6.41
C GLY A 143 -17.26 -0.32 -5.18
N SER A 144 -18.13 0.16 -4.30
CA SER A 144 -17.76 0.77 -3.02
C SER A 144 -17.07 -0.25 -2.10
N LYS A 145 -17.59 -1.47 -2.03
CA LYS A 145 -16.95 -2.57 -1.31
C LYS A 145 -15.55 -2.87 -1.84
N ALA A 146 -15.37 -2.89 -3.17
CA ALA A 146 -14.05 -3.08 -3.78
C ALA A 146 -13.08 -1.98 -3.36
N ILE A 147 -13.48 -0.70 -3.42
CA ILE A 147 -12.66 0.44 -3.01
C ILE A 147 -12.26 0.33 -1.53
N ALA A 148 -13.22 0.03 -0.64
CA ALA A 148 -12.95 -0.13 0.79
C ALA A 148 -11.94 -1.26 1.06
N LEU A 149 -12.06 -2.38 0.34
CA LEU A 149 -11.11 -3.48 0.46
C LEU A 149 -9.73 -3.13 -0.11
N CYS A 150 -9.65 -2.32 -1.16
CA CYS A 150 -8.39 -1.81 -1.71
C CYS A 150 -7.61 -0.93 -0.73
N VAL A 151 -8.17 -0.47 0.39
CA VAL A 151 -7.40 0.19 1.45
C VAL A 151 -6.35 -0.76 2.06
N PHE A 152 -6.59 -2.07 1.99
CA PHE A 152 -5.70 -3.12 2.50
C PHE A 152 -4.95 -3.87 1.38
N VAL A 153 -4.53 -3.13 0.33
CA VAL A 153 -3.91 -3.56 -0.95
C VAL A 153 -3.12 -4.89 -0.89
N ASP A 154 -2.35 -5.13 0.16
CA ASP A 154 -1.46 -6.29 0.29
C ASP A 154 -2.10 -7.62 0.70
N LYS A 155 -3.35 -7.63 1.16
CA LYS A 155 -3.94 -8.82 1.83
C LYS A 155 -5.39 -9.13 1.46
N SER A 156 -6.06 -8.26 0.70
CA SER A 156 -7.49 -8.36 0.38
C SER A 156 -7.80 -8.42 -1.12
N ASN A 157 -6.77 -8.46 -1.97
CA ASN A 157 -6.89 -8.13 -3.39
C ASN A 157 -7.86 -9.06 -4.16
N ASP A 158 -7.94 -10.35 -3.81
CA ASP A 158 -8.85 -11.30 -4.47
C ASP A 158 -10.32 -10.93 -4.26
N THR A 159 -10.71 -10.61 -3.02
CA THR A 159 -12.10 -10.22 -2.68
C THR A 159 -12.44 -8.85 -3.26
N ALA A 160 -11.46 -7.93 -3.28
CA ALA A 160 -11.62 -6.63 -3.94
C ALA A 160 -11.85 -6.79 -5.45
N LEU A 161 -11.05 -7.62 -6.12
CA LEU A 161 -11.16 -7.92 -7.55
C LEU A 161 -12.51 -8.57 -7.90
N GLN A 162 -12.97 -9.54 -7.09
CA GLN A 162 -14.28 -10.17 -7.28
C GLN A 162 -15.41 -9.14 -7.17
N SER A 163 -15.35 -8.27 -6.17
CA SER A 163 -16.35 -7.21 -5.97
C SER A 163 -16.32 -6.21 -7.13
N ALA A 164 -15.14 -5.80 -7.61
CA ALA A 164 -15.01 -4.90 -8.76
C ALA A 164 -15.58 -5.51 -10.05
N LYS A 165 -15.35 -6.81 -10.29
CA LYS A 165 -15.95 -7.54 -11.43
C LYS A 165 -17.48 -7.62 -11.34
N LEU A 166 -18.02 -7.82 -10.13
CA LEU A 166 -19.47 -7.75 -9.92
C LEU A 166 -20.03 -6.35 -10.15
N ALA A 167 -19.27 -5.30 -9.81
CA ALA A 167 -19.65 -3.93 -10.10
C ALA A 167 -19.77 -3.67 -11.61
N ILE A 168 -18.78 -4.11 -12.40
CA ILE A 168 -18.83 -4.04 -13.88
C ILE A 168 -20.00 -4.84 -14.44
N LYS A 169 -20.24 -6.06 -13.94
CA LYS A 169 -21.35 -6.90 -14.40
C LYS A 169 -22.71 -6.19 -14.28
N ASN A 170 -22.90 -5.39 -13.23
CA ASN A 170 -24.14 -4.66 -13.01
C ASN A 170 -24.14 -3.28 -13.70
N SER A 171 -23.02 -2.55 -13.66
CA SER A 171 -22.89 -1.20 -14.25
C SER A 171 -21.64 -1.12 -15.16
N PRO A 172 -21.72 -1.66 -16.39
CA PRO A 172 -20.55 -1.78 -17.29
C PRO A 172 -20.12 -0.47 -17.94
N ASN A 173 -20.91 0.60 -17.83
CA ASN A 173 -20.57 1.91 -18.39
C ASN A 173 -19.88 2.82 -17.37
N CYS A 174 -19.60 2.31 -16.17
CA CYS A 174 -18.92 3.07 -15.13
C CYS A 174 -17.39 2.94 -15.26
N ALA A 175 -16.74 4.03 -15.69
CA ALA A 175 -15.28 4.09 -15.83
C ALA A 175 -14.53 3.69 -14.55
N LEU A 176 -15.04 4.07 -13.37
CA LEU A 176 -14.40 3.79 -12.09
C LEU A 176 -14.34 2.29 -11.80
N TRP A 177 -15.37 1.51 -12.13
CA TRP A 177 -15.37 0.06 -11.89
C TRP A 177 -14.35 -0.68 -12.75
N HIS A 178 -14.18 -0.25 -14.00
CA HIS A 178 -13.08 -0.70 -14.86
C HIS A 178 -11.71 -0.32 -14.29
N TYR A 179 -11.54 0.92 -13.82
CA TYR A 179 -10.29 1.35 -13.19
C TYR A 179 -9.94 0.53 -11.94
N ILE A 180 -10.88 0.30 -11.03
CA ILE A 180 -10.64 -0.50 -9.81
C ILE A 180 -10.30 -1.95 -10.16
N THR A 181 -10.96 -2.54 -11.15
CA THR A 181 -10.62 -3.89 -11.64
C THR A 181 -9.20 -3.94 -12.18
N ALA A 182 -8.81 -2.98 -13.03
CA ALA A 182 -7.46 -2.87 -13.56
C ALA A 182 -6.41 -2.64 -12.46
N TYR A 183 -6.73 -1.80 -11.47
CA TYR A 183 -5.90 -1.56 -10.30
C TYR A 183 -5.65 -2.84 -9.50
N CYS A 184 -6.70 -3.61 -9.19
CA CYS A 184 -6.58 -4.89 -8.48
C CYS A 184 -5.74 -5.91 -9.26
N LEU A 185 -5.95 -6.05 -10.57
CA LEU A 185 -5.16 -6.95 -11.42
C LEU A 185 -3.68 -6.55 -11.43
N ARG A 186 -3.39 -5.26 -11.55
CA ARG A 186 -2.04 -4.72 -11.53
C ARG A 186 -1.37 -4.97 -10.17
N THR A 187 -2.08 -4.76 -9.08
CA THR A 187 -1.61 -5.02 -7.71
C THR A 187 -1.24 -6.49 -7.53
N GLU A 188 -2.15 -7.41 -7.88
CA GLU A 188 -1.92 -8.86 -7.80
C GLU A 188 -0.63 -9.26 -8.55
N ARG A 189 -0.50 -8.73 -9.77
CA ARG A 189 0.65 -8.99 -10.63
C ARG A 189 1.95 -8.51 -9.99
N ARG A 190 1.96 -7.28 -9.47
CA ARG A 190 3.17 -6.66 -8.89
C ARG A 190 3.56 -7.29 -7.55
N GLN A 191 2.61 -7.79 -6.78
CA GLN A 191 2.86 -8.54 -5.53
C GLN A 191 3.55 -9.87 -5.79
N LYS A 192 3.07 -10.64 -6.78
CA LYS A 192 3.67 -11.94 -7.12
C LYS A 192 5.09 -11.78 -7.68
N ASN A 193 5.27 -10.83 -8.59
CA ASN A 193 6.59 -10.47 -9.12
C ASN A 193 6.52 -9.09 -9.78
N SER A 194 7.37 -8.17 -9.33
CA SER A 194 7.43 -6.80 -9.85
C SER A 194 7.73 -6.74 -11.35
N CYS A 195 8.36 -7.76 -11.94
CA CYS A 195 8.70 -7.83 -13.37
C CYS A 195 7.68 -8.64 -14.22
N SER A 196 6.54 -9.03 -13.65
CA SER A 196 5.50 -9.78 -14.34
C SER A 196 4.88 -8.99 -15.50
N ILE A 197 4.51 -9.71 -16.55
CA ILE A 197 3.91 -9.17 -17.79
C ILE A 197 2.47 -8.73 -17.51
N VAL A 198 2.10 -7.54 -18.00
CA VAL A 198 0.72 -7.03 -18.02
C VAL A 198 -0.20 -8.02 -18.74
N SER A 199 -1.28 -8.46 -18.09
CA SER A 199 -2.26 -9.37 -18.72
C SER A 199 -3.14 -8.63 -19.72
N GLU A 200 -3.72 -9.35 -20.70
CA GLU A 200 -4.64 -8.72 -21.64
C GLU A 200 -5.90 -8.20 -20.92
N GLN A 201 -6.36 -8.89 -19.88
CA GLN A 201 -7.45 -8.40 -19.04
C GLN A 201 -7.10 -7.06 -18.37
N GLU A 202 -5.94 -6.94 -17.69
CA GLU A 202 -5.51 -5.68 -17.07
C GLU A 202 -5.48 -4.53 -18.10
N LYS A 203 -5.00 -4.83 -19.31
CA LYS A 203 -4.94 -3.86 -20.41
C LYS A 203 -6.33 -3.44 -20.90
N GLN A 204 -7.23 -4.37 -21.14
CA GLN A 204 -8.59 -4.06 -21.60
C GLN A 204 -9.34 -3.19 -20.59
N GLU A 205 -9.21 -3.48 -19.29
CA GLU A 205 -9.88 -2.71 -18.24
C GLU A 205 -9.33 -1.27 -18.14
N PHE A 206 -8.01 -1.07 -18.22
CA PHE A 206 -7.44 0.29 -18.26
C PHE A 206 -7.84 1.06 -19.52
N LEU A 207 -7.92 0.39 -20.67
CA LEU A 207 -8.35 1.04 -21.91
C LEU A 207 -9.83 1.41 -21.85
N LYS A 208 -10.68 0.51 -21.32
CA LYS A 208 -12.10 0.75 -21.20
C LYS A 208 -12.42 1.89 -20.23
N CYS A 209 -11.69 1.99 -19.11
CA CYS A 209 -11.91 3.09 -18.17
C CYS A 209 -11.65 4.47 -18.81
N TYR A 210 -10.60 4.59 -19.64
CA TYR A 210 -10.29 5.84 -20.34
C TYR A 210 -11.23 6.13 -21.51
N GLU A 211 -11.68 5.09 -22.22
CA GLU A 211 -12.70 5.20 -23.26
C GLU A 211 -14.00 5.80 -22.69
N LEU A 212 -14.43 5.31 -21.53
CA LEU A 212 -15.65 5.77 -20.86
C LEU A 212 -15.50 7.15 -20.21
N SER A 213 -14.29 7.53 -19.78
CA SER A 213 -14.02 8.81 -19.13
C SER A 213 -12.59 9.27 -19.43
N PRO A 214 -12.38 10.08 -20.48
CA PRO A 214 -11.03 10.52 -20.83
C PRO A 214 -10.53 11.59 -19.86
N SER A 215 -9.89 11.16 -18.77
CA SER A 215 -9.27 12.03 -17.76
C SER A 215 -7.75 11.92 -17.73
N ASP A 216 -7.08 12.95 -17.20
CA ASP A 216 -5.62 12.97 -17.02
C ASP A 216 -5.13 11.83 -16.11
N HIS A 217 -5.89 11.51 -15.05
CA HIS A 217 -5.60 10.40 -14.15
C HIS A 217 -5.58 9.04 -14.88
N TYR A 218 -6.63 8.75 -15.67
CA TYR A 218 -6.69 7.49 -16.43
C TYR A 218 -5.68 7.46 -17.58
N LYS A 219 -5.39 8.60 -18.21
CA LYS A 219 -4.32 8.72 -19.22
C LYS A 219 -2.95 8.36 -18.66
N ILE A 220 -2.61 8.82 -17.45
CA ILE A 220 -1.39 8.41 -16.74
C ILE A 220 -1.37 6.90 -16.49
N CYS A 221 -2.50 6.33 -16.08
CA CYS A 221 -2.61 4.90 -15.79
C CYS A 221 -2.35 4.04 -17.04
N ILE A 222 -2.92 4.42 -18.19
CA ILE A 222 -2.64 3.78 -19.47
C ILE A 222 -1.17 3.93 -19.87
N ALA A 223 -0.63 5.15 -19.80
CA ALA A 223 0.77 5.39 -20.15
C ALA A 223 1.72 4.55 -19.28
N ARG A 224 1.41 4.40 -17.98
CA ARG A 224 2.14 3.53 -17.06
C ARG A 224 1.99 2.06 -17.41
N MET A 225 0.78 1.58 -17.69
CA MET A 225 0.54 0.20 -18.12
C MET A 225 1.37 -0.11 -19.39
N TYR A 226 1.34 0.75 -20.40
CA TYR A 226 2.14 0.58 -21.62
C TYR A 226 3.65 0.56 -21.37
N LYS A 227 4.14 1.36 -20.40
CA LYS A 227 5.55 1.33 -19.95
C LYS A 227 5.94 -0.03 -19.35
N GLU A 228 4.99 -0.67 -18.66
CA GLU A 228 5.16 -1.96 -17.98
C GLU A 228 5.00 -3.17 -18.92
N CYS A 229 4.41 -2.99 -20.11
CA CYS A 229 4.34 -4.02 -21.13
C CYS A 229 5.74 -4.39 -21.69
N LYS A 230 5.90 -5.62 -22.18
CA LYS A 230 7.15 -6.06 -22.84
C LYS A 230 7.31 -5.49 -24.26
N SER A 231 6.21 -5.25 -24.97
CA SER A 231 6.21 -4.76 -26.36
C SER A 231 6.96 -3.42 -26.51
N LYS A 232 7.88 -3.37 -27.47
CA LYS A 232 8.63 -2.15 -27.81
C LYS A 232 7.70 -1.04 -28.30
N ASP A 233 6.68 -1.39 -29.08
CA ASP A 233 5.72 -0.42 -29.63
C ASP A 233 4.87 0.20 -28.53
N LEU A 234 4.42 -0.60 -27.56
CA LEU A 234 3.68 -0.06 -26.41
C LEU A 234 4.57 0.84 -25.55
N LYS A 235 5.83 0.49 -25.34
CA LYS A 235 6.78 1.38 -24.65
C LYS A 235 7.01 2.69 -25.42
N LYS A 236 7.03 2.66 -26.75
CA LYS A 236 7.09 3.88 -27.58
C LYS A 236 5.82 4.72 -27.42
N LYS A 237 4.64 4.12 -27.52
CA LYS A 237 3.35 4.78 -27.26
C LYS A 237 3.29 5.41 -25.87
N SER A 238 3.80 4.73 -24.85
CA SER A 238 3.91 5.29 -23.49
C SER A 238 4.72 6.59 -23.49
N LYS A 239 5.92 6.61 -24.10
CA LYS A 239 6.76 7.81 -24.19
C LYS A 239 6.05 8.95 -24.92
N GLU A 240 5.38 8.65 -26.04
CA GLU A 240 4.59 9.63 -26.79
C GLU A 240 3.47 10.21 -25.93
N MET A 241 2.74 9.38 -25.19
CA MET A 241 1.70 9.84 -24.26
C MET A 241 2.25 10.76 -23.17
N TYR A 242 3.39 10.42 -22.55
CA TYR A 242 4.05 11.28 -21.55
C TYR A 242 4.52 12.61 -22.15
N ASN A 243 5.06 12.61 -23.37
CA ASN A 243 5.41 13.84 -24.08
C ASN A 243 4.17 14.68 -24.36
N ASN A 244 3.08 14.10 -24.85
CA ASN A 244 1.84 14.83 -25.12
C ASN A 244 1.23 15.42 -23.82
N MET A 245 1.31 14.69 -22.71
CA MET A 245 0.89 15.20 -21.39
C MET A 245 1.77 16.35 -20.90
N TYR A 246 3.07 16.30 -21.18
CA TYR A 246 4.00 17.39 -20.87
C TYR A 246 3.68 18.64 -21.68
N GLU A 247 3.49 18.53 -23.00
CA GLU A 247 3.14 19.67 -23.85
C GLU A 247 1.80 20.30 -23.46
N ASP A 248 0.83 19.49 -23.03
CA ASP A 248 -0.45 19.98 -22.51
C ASP A 248 -0.27 20.72 -21.17
N MET A 249 0.54 20.17 -20.26
CA MET A 249 0.86 20.81 -18.97
C MET A 249 1.56 22.17 -19.12
N LEU A 250 2.37 22.36 -20.16
CA LEU A 250 2.98 23.66 -20.46
C LEU A 250 1.95 24.73 -20.88
N LYS A 251 0.82 24.31 -21.46
CA LYS A 251 -0.24 25.21 -21.93
C LYS A 251 -1.31 25.43 -20.88
N ASN A 252 -1.63 24.39 -20.13
CA ASN A 252 -2.71 24.33 -19.17
C ASN A 252 -2.15 23.88 -17.82
N PRO A 253 -2.16 24.74 -16.78
CA PRO A 253 -1.71 24.34 -15.44
C PRO A 253 -2.42 23.07 -14.98
N LYS A 254 -1.64 22.09 -14.49
CA LYS A 254 -2.14 20.81 -13.96
C LYS A 254 -1.90 20.74 -12.46
N ASN A 255 -2.60 19.83 -11.79
CA ASN A 255 -2.40 19.62 -10.36
C ASN A 255 -0.98 19.09 -10.07
N SER A 256 -0.50 19.34 -8.85
CA SER A 256 0.86 18.99 -8.42
C SER A 256 1.17 17.50 -8.52
N LYS A 257 0.16 16.63 -8.33
CA LYS A 257 0.30 15.17 -8.43
C LYS A 257 0.58 14.71 -9.86
N PHE A 258 -0.22 15.17 -10.82
CA PHE A 258 -0.03 14.91 -12.25
C PHE A 258 1.36 15.35 -12.71
N THR A 259 1.72 16.59 -12.40
CA THR A 259 3.02 17.16 -12.79
C THR A 259 4.19 16.43 -12.11
N SER A 260 4.05 16.01 -10.86
CA SER A 260 5.04 15.18 -10.15
C SER A 260 5.24 13.81 -10.81
N ILE A 261 4.16 13.18 -11.31
CA ILE A 261 4.27 11.92 -12.04
C ILE A 261 5.02 12.11 -13.38
N LEU A 262 4.79 13.22 -14.08
CA LEU A 262 5.56 13.57 -15.28
C LEU A 262 7.04 13.79 -14.93
N ALA A 263 7.34 14.52 -13.86
CA ALA A 263 8.71 14.71 -13.38
C ALA A 263 9.41 13.37 -13.16
N LEU A 264 8.79 12.45 -12.41
CA LEU A 264 9.35 11.12 -12.15
C LEU A 264 9.56 10.30 -13.43
N HIS A 265 8.66 10.43 -14.41
CA HIS A 265 8.85 9.82 -15.72
C HIS A 265 10.13 10.33 -16.41
N PHE A 266 10.29 11.66 -16.52
CA PHE A 266 11.42 12.27 -17.22
C PHE A 266 12.75 12.12 -16.49
N ILE A 267 12.75 12.10 -15.14
CA ILE A 267 13.91 11.67 -14.34
C ILE A 267 14.34 10.27 -14.77
N GLY A 268 13.39 9.33 -14.87
CA GLY A 268 13.67 7.96 -15.32
C GLY A 268 14.12 7.86 -16.79
N GLN A 269 13.81 8.84 -17.64
CA GLN A 269 14.36 8.95 -19.00
C GLN A 269 15.68 9.72 -19.07
N ARG A 270 16.16 10.27 -17.94
CA ARG A 270 17.30 11.19 -17.86
C ARG A 270 17.12 12.44 -18.71
N ASP A 271 15.88 12.86 -18.96
CA ASP A 271 15.58 14.13 -19.60
C ASP A 271 15.59 15.23 -18.55
N ARG A 272 16.76 15.87 -18.41
CA ARG A 272 17.02 16.87 -17.37
C ARG A 272 16.10 18.09 -17.49
N ILE A 273 15.85 18.54 -18.72
CA ILE A 273 15.11 19.77 -18.98
C ILE A 273 13.64 19.55 -18.60
N LYS A 274 12.99 18.53 -19.19
CA LYS A 274 11.57 18.27 -18.91
C LYS A 274 11.33 17.94 -17.45
N ALA A 275 12.21 17.14 -16.84
CA ALA A 275 12.12 16.82 -15.42
C ALA A 275 12.17 18.08 -14.53
N LYS A 276 13.12 18.99 -14.78
CA LYS A 276 13.23 20.24 -14.01
C LYS A 276 12.03 21.15 -14.22
N THR A 277 11.56 21.31 -15.47
CA THR A 277 10.35 22.10 -15.76
C THR A 277 9.13 21.59 -15.01
N CYS A 278 8.92 20.27 -14.97
CA CYS A 278 7.82 19.69 -14.19
C CYS A 278 7.98 19.99 -12.69
N LEU A 279 9.17 19.82 -12.12
CA LEU A 279 9.42 20.09 -10.70
C LEU A 279 9.20 21.57 -10.35
N ASP A 280 9.66 22.49 -11.21
CA ASP A 280 9.50 23.93 -10.99
C ASP A 280 8.03 24.35 -11.04
N ASN A 281 7.24 23.70 -11.89
CA ASN A 281 5.80 23.92 -11.93
C ASN A 281 5.11 23.46 -10.63
N VAL A 282 5.51 22.32 -10.06
CA VAL A 282 5.01 21.84 -8.75
C VAL A 282 5.39 22.80 -7.63
N GLU A 283 6.63 23.31 -7.63
CA GLU A 283 7.08 24.27 -6.62
C GLU A 283 6.23 25.55 -6.60
N ASN A 284 5.84 26.02 -7.79
CA ASN A 284 5.04 27.23 -7.91
C ASN A 284 3.58 27.02 -7.51
N SER A 285 3.06 25.79 -7.59
CA SER A 285 1.66 25.47 -7.29
C SER A 285 1.43 24.99 -5.85
N ASP A 286 2.28 24.11 -5.32
CA ASP A 286 2.14 23.56 -3.98
C ASP A 286 3.47 23.01 -3.42
N LYS A 287 4.18 23.86 -2.67
CA LYS A 287 5.44 23.48 -2.00
C LYS A 287 5.23 22.48 -0.86
N THR A 288 4.01 22.32 -0.37
CA THR A 288 3.70 21.42 0.74
C THR A 288 3.40 19.99 0.28
N TYR A 289 3.36 19.76 -1.04
CA TYR A 289 3.15 18.45 -1.60
C TYR A 289 4.27 17.48 -1.19
N LYS A 290 3.90 16.48 -0.37
CA LYS A 290 4.85 15.56 0.30
C LYS A 290 5.85 14.86 -0.63
N ALA A 291 5.49 14.63 -1.90
CA ALA A 291 6.37 13.97 -2.86
C ALA A 291 7.31 14.93 -3.60
N TYR A 292 7.13 16.25 -3.49
CA TYR A 292 7.94 17.25 -4.22
C TYR A 292 9.43 17.12 -3.88
N HIS A 293 9.78 17.27 -2.61
CA HIS A 293 11.16 17.13 -2.15
C HIS A 293 11.73 15.73 -2.43
N HIS A 294 10.90 14.68 -2.35
CA HIS A 294 11.36 13.32 -2.67
C HIS A 294 11.80 13.22 -4.14
N TYR A 295 11.02 13.80 -5.05
CA TYR A 295 11.32 13.76 -6.48
C TYR A 295 12.44 14.73 -6.87
N LEU A 296 12.60 15.87 -6.19
CA LEU A 296 13.82 16.69 -6.29
C LEU A 296 15.06 15.90 -5.86
N GLY A 297 14.97 15.13 -4.76
CA GLY A 297 16.04 14.24 -4.31
C GLY A 297 16.45 13.26 -5.41
N LYS A 298 15.48 12.57 -6.01
CA LYS A 298 15.70 11.66 -7.15
C LYS A 298 16.28 12.37 -8.38
N TYR A 299 15.81 13.57 -8.69
CA TYR A 299 16.33 14.37 -9.80
C TYR A 299 17.81 14.67 -9.59
N TYR A 300 18.17 15.25 -8.44
CA TYR A 300 19.55 15.61 -8.15
C TYR A 300 20.46 14.38 -8.05
N GLU A 301 19.98 13.28 -7.48
CA GLU A 301 20.73 12.03 -7.46
C GLU A 301 21.00 11.50 -8.88
N THR A 302 19.99 11.50 -9.74
CA THR A 302 20.09 11.00 -11.13
C THR A 302 21.10 11.81 -11.95
N PHE A 303 21.20 13.11 -11.67
CA PHE A 303 22.13 14.03 -12.32
C PHE A 303 23.37 14.36 -11.46
N HIS A 304 23.72 13.46 -10.53
CA HIS A 304 24.98 13.45 -9.78
C HIS A 304 25.24 14.69 -8.89
N ASN A 305 24.20 15.44 -8.51
CA ASN A 305 24.29 16.47 -7.47
C ASN A 305 23.89 15.88 -6.12
N TYR A 306 24.79 15.09 -5.53
CA TYR A 306 24.47 14.32 -4.33
C TYR A 306 24.23 15.17 -3.08
N LEU A 307 24.85 16.36 -2.99
CA LEU A 307 24.61 17.30 -1.89
C LEU A 307 23.14 17.76 -1.89
N LYS A 308 22.65 18.26 -3.02
CA LYS A 308 21.24 18.65 -3.15
C LYS A 308 20.28 17.47 -3.04
N ALA A 309 20.69 16.28 -3.47
CA ALA A 309 19.90 15.07 -3.29
C ALA A 309 19.69 14.75 -1.81
N LYS A 310 20.76 14.80 -1.00
CA LYS A 310 20.72 14.62 0.46
C LYS A 310 19.80 15.64 1.13
N GLU A 311 19.98 16.93 0.84
CA GLU A 311 19.12 18.01 1.37
C GLU A 311 17.64 17.74 1.11
N ASN A 312 17.30 17.34 -0.12
CA ASN A 312 15.92 17.12 -0.52
C ASN A 312 15.33 15.82 0.03
N TYR A 313 16.11 14.75 0.15
CA TYR A 313 15.61 13.55 0.82
C TYR A 313 15.35 13.80 2.31
N LEU A 314 16.24 14.53 3.01
CA LEU A 314 16.03 14.91 4.40
C LEU A 314 14.77 15.79 4.58
N ALA A 315 14.57 16.75 3.67
CA ALA A 315 13.36 17.58 3.65
C ALA A 315 12.10 16.74 3.39
N ALA A 316 12.16 15.76 2.48
CA ALA A 316 11.04 14.87 2.16
C ALA A 316 10.67 13.92 3.31
N THR A 317 11.66 13.53 4.10
CA THR A 317 11.48 12.72 5.31
C THR A 317 10.73 13.50 6.39
N GLY A 318 11.15 14.74 6.68
CA GLY A 318 10.53 15.59 7.71
C GLY A 318 10.45 14.94 9.11
N GLU A 319 9.63 15.51 9.99
CA GLU A 319 9.39 14.98 11.34
C GLU A 319 8.46 13.76 11.34
N MET A 320 7.46 13.75 10.46
CA MET A 320 6.43 12.70 10.39
C MET A 320 6.88 11.44 9.65
N GLY A 321 8.02 11.48 8.96
CA GLY A 321 8.60 10.36 8.23
C GLY A 321 8.05 10.16 6.81
N ASN A 322 8.93 9.74 5.91
CA ASN A 322 8.62 9.22 4.59
C ASN A 322 9.57 8.06 4.29
N PHE A 323 9.11 6.84 4.51
CA PHE A 323 9.99 5.66 4.46
C PHE A 323 10.62 5.44 3.07
N HIS A 324 9.94 5.84 2.00
CA HIS A 324 10.51 5.78 0.65
C HIS A 324 11.65 6.79 0.47
N ALA A 325 11.49 8.02 0.97
CA ALA A 325 12.55 9.02 0.95
C ALA A 325 13.73 8.61 1.85
N ASP A 326 13.46 8.09 3.05
CA ASP A 326 14.50 7.57 3.94
C ASP A 326 15.26 6.39 3.32
N SER A 327 14.56 5.50 2.61
CA SER A 327 15.18 4.35 1.92
C SER A 327 16.03 4.79 0.73
N ASP A 328 15.57 5.76 -0.06
CA ASP A 328 16.36 6.34 -1.14
C ASP A 328 17.57 7.12 -0.59
N TYR A 329 17.43 7.81 0.55
CA TYR A 329 18.55 8.45 1.21
C TYR A 329 19.57 7.45 1.75
N LEU A 330 19.11 6.35 2.35
CA LEU A 330 19.97 5.23 2.76
C LEU A 330 20.77 4.68 1.57
N TYR A 331 20.13 4.53 0.41
CA TYR A 331 20.81 4.14 -0.82
C TYR A 331 21.84 5.20 -1.28
N LEU A 332 21.49 6.48 -1.17
CA LEU A 332 22.39 7.58 -1.50
C LEU A 332 23.64 7.58 -0.63
N ILE A 333 23.52 7.47 0.70
CA ILE A 333 24.66 7.36 1.64
C ILE A 333 25.60 6.26 1.17
N ARG A 334 25.05 5.10 0.80
CA ARG A 334 25.87 3.98 0.34
C ARG A 334 26.49 4.20 -1.03
N LYS A 335 25.82 4.91 -1.93
CA LYS A 335 26.31 5.20 -3.29
C LYS A 335 27.46 6.21 -3.29
N ILE A 336 27.43 7.19 -2.39
CA ILE A 336 28.49 8.19 -2.26
C ILE A 336 29.66 7.67 -1.40
N SER A 337 29.41 6.62 -0.62
CA SER A 337 30.39 6.01 0.27
C SER A 337 31.62 5.46 -0.46
N LYS A 338 32.80 5.76 0.09
CA LYS A 338 34.10 5.23 -0.34
C LYS A 338 34.96 4.69 0.83
N SER A 339 34.54 4.82 2.09
CA SER A 339 35.32 4.45 3.27
C SER A 339 34.50 3.70 4.34
N LYS A 340 35.17 3.29 5.43
CA LYS A 340 34.53 2.70 6.62
C LYS A 340 33.68 3.70 7.42
N ASP A 341 34.04 4.99 7.41
CA ASP A 341 33.31 6.03 8.15
C ASP A 341 31.85 6.19 7.64
N ASP A 342 31.61 5.77 6.40
CA ASP A 342 30.29 5.78 5.79
C ASP A 342 29.40 4.59 6.23
N ASP A 343 29.99 3.46 6.65
CA ASP A 343 29.22 2.35 7.24
C ASP A 343 28.55 2.80 8.56
N ASP A 344 29.20 3.71 9.30
CA ASP A 344 28.64 4.32 10.50
C ASP A 344 27.54 5.36 10.18
N GLU A 345 27.63 6.12 9.09
CA GLU A 345 26.52 7.00 8.65
C GLU A 345 25.29 6.18 8.25
N VAL A 346 25.47 5.04 7.58
CA VAL A 346 24.40 4.09 7.26
C VAL A 346 23.72 3.57 8.51
N ILE A 347 24.49 3.13 9.51
CA ILE A 347 23.96 2.63 10.79
C ILE A 347 23.20 3.73 11.52
N LYS A 348 23.81 4.92 11.68
CA LYS A 348 23.15 6.07 12.33
C LYS A 348 21.84 6.44 11.66
N HIS A 349 21.76 6.37 10.32
CA HIS A 349 20.52 6.64 9.61
C HIS A 349 19.48 5.54 9.83
N LEU A 350 19.88 4.27 9.81
CA LEU A 350 19.00 3.14 10.13
C LEU A 350 18.47 3.20 11.58
N GLU A 351 19.29 3.59 12.55
CA GLU A 351 18.87 3.80 13.94
C GLU A 351 17.81 4.91 14.05
N LYS A 352 18.01 6.05 13.38
CA LYS A 352 16.99 7.12 13.29
C LYS A 352 15.71 6.66 12.60
N MET A 353 15.82 5.85 11.55
CA MET A 353 14.64 5.23 10.93
C MET A 353 13.92 4.32 11.93
N LEU A 354 14.65 3.56 12.74
CA LEU A 354 14.07 2.64 13.72
C LEU A 354 13.25 3.40 14.76
N GLU A 355 13.76 4.51 15.28
CA GLU A 355 13.05 5.41 16.20
C GLU A 355 11.79 5.99 15.53
N ARG A 356 11.91 6.47 14.30
CA ARG A 356 10.80 7.12 13.59
C ARG A 356 9.66 6.16 13.23
N TYR A 357 9.99 4.91 12.93
CA TYR A 357 9.04 3.89 12.46
C TYR A 357 8.81 2.77 13.50
N GLU A 358 8.98 3.07 14.79
CA GLU A 358 8.87 2.07 15.87
C GLU A 358 7.49 1.36 15.90
N ASP A 359 6.43 2.11 15.60
CA ASP A 359 5.04 1.64 15.59
C ASP A 359 4.68 0.81 14.35
N ASP A 360 5.45 0.93 13.25
CA ASP A 360 5.23 0.14 12.03
C ASP A 360 6.07 -1.14 12.08
N LYS A 361 5.41 -2.25 12.42
CA LYS A 361 6.03 -3.57 12.52
C LYS A 361 6.74 -4.02 11.23
N SER A 362 6.21 -3.70 10.05
CA SER A 362 6.78 -4.13 8.77
C SER A 362 8.07 -3.36 8.46
N ARG A 363 8.03 -2.03 8.63
CA ARG A 363 9.22 -1.18 8.45
C ARG A 363 10.25 -1.47 9.53
N ARG A 364 9.83 -1.62 10.78
CA ARG A 364 10.70 -1.99 11.89
C ARG A 364 11.43 -3.30 11.61
N LEU A 365 10.72 -4.32 11.13
CA LEU A 365 11.35 -5.58 10.70
C LEU A 365 12.42 -5.31 9.64
N PHE A 366 12.07 -4.59 8.58
CA PHE A 366 12.98 -4.28 7.49
C PHE A 366 14.24 -3.54 7.97
N ILE A 367 14.08 -2.54 8.84
CA ILE A 367 15.17 -1.74 9.41
C ILE A 367 16.06 -2.61 10.30
N LEU A 368 15.48 -3.39 11.21
CA LEU A 368 16.22 -4.30 12.10
C LEU A 368 17.03 -5.34 11.33
N LEU A 369 16.48 -5.91 10.25
CA LEU A 369 17.22 -6.86 9.41
C LEU A 369 18.37 -6.18 8.65
N ASN A 370 18.19 -4.96 8.14
CA ASN A 370 19.30 -4.20 7.55
C ASN A 370 20.38 -3.89 8.59
N LEU A 371 20.01 -3.44 9.81
CA LEU A 371 20.94 -3.20 10.92
C LEU A 371 21.71 -4.47 11.29
N ALA A 372 21.02 -5.59 11.48
CA ALA A 372 21.64 -6.86 11.84
C ALA A 372 22.69 -7.30 10.82
N ILE A 373 22.37 -7.18 9.53
CA ILE A 373 23.29 -7.56 8.45
C ILE A 373 24.46 -6.57 8.32
N MET A 374 24.24 -5.27 8.57
CA MET A 374 25.32 -4.28 8.65
C MET A 374 26.29 -4.59 9.79
N TYR A 375 25.78 -4.83 11.00
CA TYR A 375 26.63 -5.23 12.13
C TYR A 375 27.36 -6.55 11.87
N LEU A 376 26.71 -7.51 11.20
CA LEU A 376 27.31 -8.81 10.89
C LEU A 376 28.49 -8.69 9.92
N PHE A 377 28.28 -8.06 8.75
CA PHE A 377 29.28 -8.10 7.67
C PHE A 377 30.21 -6.89 7.62
N LYS A 378 29.78 -5.72 8.10
CA LYS A 378 30.56 -4.47 8.01
C LYS A 378 31.31 -4.19 9.29
N ASN A 379 30.59 -4.02 10.38
CA ASN A 379 31.19 -3.69 11.68
C ASN A 379 31.75 -4.93 12.38
N LYS A 380 31.39 -6.14 11.92
CA LYS A 380 31.76 -7.43 12.53
C LYS A 380 31.39 -7.52 14.01
N ASN A 381 30.32 -6.83 14.42
CA ASN A 381 29.80 -6.86 15.77
C ASN A 381 28.70 -7.92 15.86
N LEU A 382 29.12 -9.16 16.16
CA LEU A 382 28.22 -10.32 16.20
C LEU A 382 27.12 -10.18 17.25
N MET A 383 27.39 -9.49 18.36
CA MET A 383 26.40 -9.32 19.43
C MET A 383 25.28 -8.37 19.03
N LEU A 384 25.62 -7.19 18.50
CA LEU A 384 24.59 -6.27 17.99
C LEU A 384 23.83 -6.86 16.81
N ALA A 385 24.50 -7.65 15.95
CA ALA A 385 23.82 -8.41 14.91
C ALA A 385 22.80 -9.39 15.50
N ALA A 386 23.21 -10.19 16.50
CA ALA A 386 22.34 -11.15 17.18
C ALA A 386 21.14 -10.47 17.86
N GLU A 387 21.35 -9.36 18.55
CA GLU A 387 20.29 -8.58 19.19
C GLU A 387 19.26 -8.08 18.19
N ASN A 388 19.71 -7.50 17.07
CA ASN A 388 18.80 -6.99 16.04
C ASN A 388 18.06 -8.13 15.31
N PHE A 389 18.72 -9.25 15.04
CA PHE A 389 18.04 -10.45 14.52
C PHE A 389 16.98 -10.97 15.48
N LEU A 390 17.25 -10.99 16.80
CA LEU A 390 16.29 -11.44 17.79
C LEU A 390 15.09 -10.50 17.85
N LYS A 391 15.33 -9.19 17.94
CA LYS A 391 14.27 -8.16 17.92
C LYS A 391 13.40 -8.28 16.66
N ALA A 392 14.01 -8.59 15.51
CA ALA A 392 13.29 -8.83 14.26
C ALA A 392 12.40 -10.08 14.31
N LEU A 393 12.91 -11.20 14.86
CA LEU A 393 12.19 -12.47 14.99
C LEU A 393 11.06 -12.43 16.04
N GLU A 394 11.17 -11.56 17.05
CA GLU A 394 10.14 -11.33 18.07
C GLU A 394 8.97 -10.45 17.55
N ILE A 395 9.05 -9.92 16.32
CA ILE A 395 7.90 -9.24 15.67
C ILE A 395 6.91 -10.33 15.21
N GLU A 396 5.94 -10.65 16.06
CA GLU A 396 4.95 -11.75 15.93
C GLU A 396 4.03 -11.72 14.69
N VAL A 397 4.21 -10.79 13.75
CA VAL A 397 3.17 -10.43 12.77
C VAL A 397 3.44 -10.93 11.35
N ILE A 398 4.64 -11.43 11.04
CA ILE A 398 5.11 -11.52 9.64
C ILE A 398 5.37 -12.96 9.20
N GLU A 399 4.97 -13.30 7.97
CA GLU A 399 5.16 -14.64 7.40
C GLU A 399 6.64 -15.02 7.31
N ILE A 400 6.95 -16.31 7.57
CA ILE A 400 8.31 -16.87 7.50
C ILE A 400 9.03 -16.53 6.18
N LYS A 401 8.30 -16.45 5.07
CA LYS A 401 8.84 -16.13 3.73
C LYS A 401 9.62 -14.82 3.69
N HIS A 402 9.29 -13.83 4.51
CA HIS A 402 10.02 -12.55 4.59
C HIS A 402 11.45 -12.74 5.13
N PHE A 403 11.69 -13.77 5.94
CA PHE A 403 13.00 -14.12 6.47
C PHE A 403 13.79 -15.04 5.53
N GLU A 404 13.15 -15.80 4.65
CA GLU A 404 13.82 -16.71 3.72
C GLU A 404 14.41 -16.00 2.50
N ASN A 405 13.79 -14.89 2.08
CA ASN A 405 14.11 -14.18 0.84
C ASN A 405 14.40 -12.69 1.09
N PHE A 406 15.00 -12.35 2.22
CA PHE A 406 15.27 -10.97 2.58
C PHE A 406 16.28 -10.34 1.62
N ARG A 407 16.04 -9.10 1.21
CA ARG A 407 16.97 -8.31 0.40
C ARG A 407 17.24 -6.99 1.11
N MET A 408 18.52 -6.64 1.22
CA MET A 408 18.92 -5.35 1.76
C MET A 408 18.59 -4.22 0.79
N SER A 409 18.34 -3.02 1.31
CA SER A 409 17.96 -1.82 0.55
C SER A 409 18.97 -1.41 -0.54
N PHE A 410 20.22 -1.84 -0.42
CA PHE A 410 21.33 -1.45 -1.30
C PHE A 410 22.05 -2.63 -1.96
N LYS A 411 21.52 -3.86 -1.82
CA LYS A 411 22.04 -5.07 -2.48
C LYS A 411 20.89 -5.91 -3.07
N ASP A 412 20.15 -5.34 -4.01
CA ASP A 412 18.96 -5.97 -4.62
C ASP A 412 19.18 -7.34 -5.28
N LYS A 413 20.45 -7.70 -5.56
CA LYS A 413 20.82 -8.98 -6.19
C LYS A 413 21.06 -10.11 -5.19
N GLU A 414 21.45 -9.80 -3.95
CA GLU A 414 21.72 -10.82 -2.93
C GLU A 414 20.45 -11.05 -2.10
N LYS A 415 20.02 -12.31 -2.05
CA LYS A 415 18.96 -12.75 -1.15
C LYS A 415 19.58 -13.44 0.05
N TYR A 416 19.06 -13.13 1.22
CA TYR A 416 19.47 -13.75 2.47
C TYR A 416 18.33 -14.57 3.05
N ASN A 417 18.66 -15.81 3.42
CA ASN A 417 17.89 -16.54 4.41
C ASN A 417 18.43 -16.15 5.78
N ILE A 418 17.62 -15.44 6.57
CA ILE A 418 17.98 -14.91 7.88
C ILE A 418 18.33 -16.05 8.86
N PHE A 419 17.62 -17.17 8.82
CA PHE A 419 17.92 -18.33 9.69
C PHE A 419 19.26 -18.98 9.34
N ASP A 420 19.62 -19.03 8.05
CA ASP A 420 20.93 -19.51 7.61
C ASP A 420 22.04 -18.55 8.05
N LEU A 421 21.81 -17.24 7.94
CA LEU A 421 22.78 -16.24 8.39
C LEU A 421 23.06 -16.38 9.89
N ILE A 422 22.01 -16.47 10.71
CA ILE A 422 22.11 -16.65 12.16
C ILE A 422 22.85 -17.97 12.47
N SER A 423 22.42 -19.07 11.87
CA SER A 423 22.99 -20.40 12.17
C SER A 423 24.47 -20.48 11.81
N LYS A 424 24.86 -19.95 10.64
CA LYS A 424 26.23 -20.10 10.13
C LYS A 424 27.22 -19.09 10.68
N ASN A 425 26.77 -17.88 11.06
CA ASN A 425 27.67 -16.78 11.43
C ASN A 425 27.54 -16.32 12.87
N ILE A 426 26.38 -16.51 13.52
CA ILE A 426 26.16 -16.10 14.91
C ILE A 426 26.33 -17.29 15.85
N LEU A 427 25.57 -18.37 15.62
CA LEU A 427 25.53 -19.51 16.55
C LEU A 427 26.82 -20.34 16.57
N THR A 428 27.65 -20.25 15.53
CA THR A 428 28.95 -20.93 15.42
C THR A 428 30.12 -20.11 15.94
N ALA A 429 29.99 -18.78 16.01
CA ALA A 429 31.11 -17.86 16.24
C ALA A 429 31.13 -17.24 17.65
N VAL A 430 30.00 -17.20 18.36
CA VAL A 430 29.93 -16.57 19.69
C VAL A 430 30.14 -17.61 20.79
N ASN A 431 31.25 -17.48 21.55
CA ASN A 431 31.51 -18.30 22.74
C ASN A 431 30.46 -18.01 23.84
N GLN A 432 29.91 -19.08 24.43
CA GLN A 432 28.66 -19.08 25.20
C GLN A 432 28.67 -18.35 26.55
N ASN A 433 29.77 -17.73 26.98
CA ASN A 433 29.98 -17.45 28.41
C ASN A 433 29.33 -16.17 28.96
N ASN A 434 28.86 -15.21 28.15
CA ASN A 434 28.26 -13.96 28.67
C ASN A 434 26.85 -13.59 28.16
N ASN A 435 26.30 -14.27 27.14
CA ASN A 435 25.03 -13.86 26.50
C ASN A 435 24.11 -15.04 26.14
N GLU A 436 24.08 -16.05 27.01
CA GLU A 436 23.41 -17.33 26.78
C GLU A 436 21.93 -17.18 26.39
N ASN A 437 21.22 -16.18 26.95
CA ASN A 437 19.78 -16.00 26.69
C ASN A 437 19.45 -15.60 25.24
N ILE A 438 20.17 -14.63 24.66
CA ILE A 438 19.94 -14.18 23.28
C ILE A 438 20.23 -15.32 22.30
N LEU A 439 21.40 -15.95 22.44
CA LEU A 439 21.82 -17.05 21.56
C LEU A 439 20.88 -18.26 21.70
N LYS A 440 20.42 -18.59 22.91
CA LYS A 440 19.45 -19.67 23.15
C LYS A 440 18.12 -19.37 22.47
N LYS A 441 17.60 -18.14 22.57
CA LYS A 441 16.38 -17.74 21.86
C LYS A 441 16.55 -17.85 20.34
N LEU A 442 17.63 -17.30 19.77
CA LEU A 442 17.92 -17.39 18.33
C LEU A 442 18.04 -18.85 17.86
N LYS A 443 18.71 -19.70 18.64
CA LYS A 443 18.82 -21.14 18.38
C LYS A 443 17.43 -21.79 18.36
N ASN A 444 16.56 -21.46 19.30
CA ASN A 444 15.18 -21.98 19.33
C ASN A 444 14.39 -21.56 18.08
N TYR A 445 14.52 -20.30 17.63
CA TYR A 445 13.89 -19.84 16.38
C TYR A 445 14.40 -20.63 15.17
N CYS A 446 15.71 -20.85 15.05
CA CYS A 446 16.30 -21.63 13.95
C CYS A 446 15.86 -23.11 13.98
N ILE A 447 15.81 -23.74 15.15
CA ILE A 447 15.28 -25.11 15.31
C ILE A 447 13.81 -25.17 14.92
N GLY A 448 13.00 -24.20 15.37
CA GLY A 448 11.59 -24.09 15.03
C GLY A 448 11.35 -23.94 13.53
N TYR A 449 12.21 -23.18 12.85
CA TYR A 449 12.21 -23.03 11.40
C TYR A 449 12.55 -24.34 10.68
N ASN A 450 13.65 -25.01 11.06
CA ASN A 450 14.05 -26.28 10.42
C ASN A 450 12.98 -27.36 10.56
N LYS A 451 12.37 -27.51 11.75
CA LYS A 451 11.25 -28.44 11.97
C LYS A 451 10.03 -28.15 11.07
N LYS A 452 9.77 -26.88 10.75
CA LYS A 452 8.67 -26.50 9.84
C LYS A 452 8.98 -26.86 8.39
N ILE A 453 10.23 -26.69 7.94
CA ILE A 453 10.67 -27.08 6.60
C ILE A 453 10.64 -28.60 6.43
N GLU A 454 11.12 -29.36 7.42
CA GLU A 454 11.08 -30.83 7.38
C GLU A 454 9.64 -31.32 7.19
N ARG A 455 8.70 -30.80 7.99
CA ARG A 455 7.26 -31.14 7.87
C ARG A 455 6.65 -30.74 6.53
N SER A 456 7.05 -29.62 5.93
CA SER A 456 6.52 -29.18 4.63
C SER A 456 7.08 -30.02 3.48
N ASN A 457 8.34 -30.45 3.57
CA ASN A 457 8.95 -31.37 2.63
C ASN A 457 8.34 -32.77 2.72
N ASP A 458 8.06 -33.26 3.93
CA ASP A 458 7.35 -34.53 4.15
C ASP A 458 5.93 -34.50 3.57
N ALA A 459 5.19 -33.40 3.79
CA ALA A 459 3.86 -33.21 3.23
C ALA A 459 3.87 -33.11 1.69
N ASN A 460 4.89 -32.45 1.10
CA ASN A 460 5.05 -32.39 -0.35
C ASN A 460 5.46 -33.74 -0.95
N SER A 461 6.31 -34.51 -0.27
CA SER A 461 6.71 -35.88 -0.64
C SER A 461 5.50 -36.82 -0.65
N LEU A 462 4.65 -36.76 0.38
CA LEU A 462 3.39 -37.50 0.43
C LEU A 462 2.44 -37.10 -0.70
N LYS A 463 2.35 -35.80 -1.02
CA LYS A 463 1.49 -35.30 -2.09
C LYS A 463 1.97 -35.74 -3.48
N ILE A 464 3.29 -35.78 -3.71
CA ILE A 464 3.89 -36.29 -4.95
C ILE A 464 3.60 -37.79 -5.08
N LYS A 465 3.83 -38.59 -4.03
CA LYS A 465 3.49 -40.03 -4.03
C LYS A 465 2.02 -40.31 -4.32
N PHE A 466 1.11 -39.57 -3.68
CA PHE A 466 -0.33 -39.69 -3.96
C PHE A 466 -0.69 -39.29 -5.40
N THR A 467 0.00 -38.30 -5.97
CA THR A 467 -0.25 -37.85 -7.35
C THR A 467 0.32 -38.85 -8.36
N GLU A 468 1.45 -39.50 -8.05
CA GLU A 468 2.04 -40.58 -8.85
C GLU A 468 1.20 -41.86 -8.81
N GLU A 469 0.64 -42.24 -7.64
CA GLU A 469 -0.29 -43.36 -7.52
C GLU A 469 -1.61 -43.12 -8.29
N LEU A 470 -2.16 -41.90 -8.25
CA LEU A 470 -3.34 -41.50 -9.04
C LEU A 470 -3.09 -41.44 -10.55
N LEU A 471 -1.84 -41.31 -10.99
CA LEU A 471 -1.46 -41.33 -12.40
C LEU A 471 -1.16 -42.75 -12.91
N LEU A 472 -0.94 -43.72 -12.01
CA LEU A 472 -0.75 -45.14 -12.33
C LEU A 472 -2.06 -45.94 -12.34
N GLU A 473 -3.17 -45.37 -11.85
CA GLU A 473 -4.52 -45.95 -11.90
C GLU A 473 -5.37 -45.47 -13.10
N LYS A 474 -4.75 -44.92 -14.15
CA LYS A 474 -5.36 -44.69 -15.48
C LYS A 474 -4.60 -45.47 -16.54
#